data_AF-A0A7W0MSR7-F1
#
_entry.id   AF-A0A7W0MSR7-F1
#
_cell.length_a   1.000
_cell.length_b   1.000
_cell.length_c   1.000
_cell.angle_alpha   90.00
_cell.angle_beta   90.00
_cell.angle_gamma   90.00
#
_symmetry.space_group_name_H-M   'P 1'
#
loop_
_entity.id
_entity.type
_entity.pdbx_description
1 polymer ?
#
loop_
_entity_poly.entity_id
_entity_poly.type
_entity_poly.pdbx_seq_one_letter_code
_entity_poly.pdbx_strand_id
1 'polypeptide(L)'
;MFPPLEGGCLCRIVRYRIAAAPVSVSICHCFSCRRAAGAPSVAWAVIPAEGFAFTAGGPARFASSPGVERTHCARCGTSLTFQSATDSIDVTVASLDDPEALTPDHEIWLAASPGRRSTPAGRATPRAGSGPAPEPQFPDAALPRPC
;
A
#
# COMPACT_ATOMS: atom_id res chain seq x y z
N MET A 1 -20.32 -15.12 10.39
CA MET A 1 -20.71 -13.78 9.93
C MET A 1 -19.53 -12.87 10.18
N PHE A 2 -19.05 -12.15 9.16
CA PHE A 2 -17.93 -11.24 9.31
C PHE A 2 -18.41 -9.96 10.02
N PRO A 3 -17.81 -9.55 11.15
CA PRO A 3 -18.14 -8.28 11.78
C PRO A 3 -17.64 -7.15 10.87
N PRO A 4 -18.48 -6.14 10.55
CA PRO A 4 -18.06 -5.05 9.68
C PRO A 4 -16.92 -4.26 10.32
N LEU A 5 -15.94 -3.88 9.52
CA LEU A 5 -14.83 -3.03 9.92
C LEU A 5 -15.01 -1.63 9.36
N GLU A 6 -14.48 -0.64 10.07
CA GLU A 6 -14.47 0.75 9.64
C GLU A 6 -13.04 1.28 9.61
N GLY A 7 -12.85 2.32 8.80
CA GLY A 7 -11.58 2.99 8.67
C GLY A 7 -11.72 4.32 7.99
N GLY A 8 -10.59 4.97 7.78
CA GLY A 8 -10.53 6.24 7.10
C GLY A 8 -9.15 6.86 7.08
N CYS A 9 -9.10 8.08 6.59
CA CYS A 9 -7.85 8.82 6.55
C CYS A 9 -7.45 9.39 7.92
N LEU A 10 -6.18 9.77 8.06
CA LEU A 10 -5.62 10.35 9.29
C LEU A 10 -6.44 11.53 9.81
N CYS A 11 -6.94 12.38 8.91
CA CYS A 11 -7.73 13.56 9.28
C CYS A 11 -9.24 13.30 9.43
N ARG A 12 -9.67 12.03 9.30
CA ARG A 12 -11.05 11.54 9.47
C ARG A 12 -12.12 12.10 8.53
N ILE A 13 -11.72 12.87 7.51
CA ILE A 13 -12.66 13.40 6.50
C ILE A 13 -13.19 12.30 5.60
N VAL A 14 -12.31 11.40 5.15
CA VAL A 14 -12.70 10.25 4.34
C VAL A 14 -12.87 9.06 5.27
N ARG A 15 -14.03 8.42 5.20
CA ARG A 15 -14.43 7.25 5.99
C ARG A 15 -14.95 6.17 5.06
N TYR A 16 -14.75 4.92 5.43
CA TYR A 16 -15.23 3.77 4.68
C TYR A 16 -15.65 2.64 5.63
N ARG A 17 -16.36 1.66 5.07
CA ARG A 17 -16.79 0.43 5.73
C ARG A 17 -16.47 -0.79 4.87
N ILE A 18 -16.05 -1.85 5.54
CA ILE A 18 -15.85 -3.19 5.00
C ILE A 18 -16.91 -4.10 5.61
N ALA A 19 -17.76 -4.70 4.77
CA ALA A 19 -18.86 -5.57 5.16
C ALA A 19 -18.69 -7.02 4.68
N ALA A 20 -17.63 -7.33 3.94
CA ALA A 20 -17.26 -8.67 3.51
C ALA A 20 -15.91 -9.07 4.11
N ALA A 21 -15.71 -10.37 4.32
CA ALA A 21 -14.41 -10.89 4.74
C ALA A 21 -13.36 -10.65 3.65
N PRO A 22 -12.11 -10.31 4.01
CA PRO A 22 -11.04 -10.19 3.04
C PRO A 22 -10.76 -11.54 2.37
N VAL A 23 -10.45 -11.50 1.08
CA VAL A 23 -9.97 -12.64 0.30
C VAL A 23 -8.54 -12.98 0.70
N SER A 24 -7.72 -11.95 0.96
CA SER A 24 -6.34 -12.09 1.42
C SER A 24 -5.84 -10.81 2.12
N VAL A 25 -4.83 -10.96 2.97
CA VAL A 25 -4.15 -9.83 3.63
C VAL A 25 -2.64 -10.03 3.51
N SER A 26 -1.93 -9.10 2.87
CA SER A 26 -0.51 -9.26 2.56
C SER A 26 0.31 -7.99 2.76
N ILE A 27 1.62 -8.13 2.98
CA ILE A 27 2.55 -7.00 2.98
C ILE A 27 3.27 -6.94 1.62
N CYS A 28 3.08 -5.85 0.90
CA CYS A 28 3.69 -5.63 -0.41
C CYS A 28 4.92 -4.73 -0.33
N HIS A 29 6.00 -5.17 -0.98
CA HIS A 29 7.29 -4.47 -1.04
C HIS A 29 7.60 -3.87 -2.42
N CYS A 30 6.67 -3.94 -3.37
CA CYS A 30 6.92 -3.46 -4.72
C CYS A 30 7.18 -1.94 -4.76
N PHE A 31 7.95 -1.49 -5.75
CA PHE A 31 8.32 -0.08 -5.87
C PHE A 31 7.11 0.86 -5.93
N SER A 32 6.07 0.47 -6.68
CA SER A 32 4.83 1.26 -6.84
C SER A 32 4.11 1.46 -5.50
N CYS A 33 3.90 0.39 -4.73
CA CYS A 33 3.25 0.47 -3.43
C CYS A 33 4.08 1.29 -2.42
N ARG A 34 5.40 1.07 -2.38
CA ARG A 34 6.30 1.86 -1.51
C ARG A 34 6.25 3.35 -1.82
N ARG A 35 6.30 3.71 -3.10
CA ARG A 35 6.20 5.11 -3.56
C ARG A 35 4.83 5.72 -3.28
N ALA A 36 3.76 4.97 -3.54
CA ALA A 36 2.40 5.46 -3.33
C ALA A 36 2.09 5.73 -1.85
N ALA A 37 2.60 4.90 -0.93
CA ALA A 37 2.38 5.08 0.50
C ALA A 37 3.48 5.91 1.20
N GLY A 38 4.61 6.18 0.53
CA GLY A 38 5.76 6.80 1.17
C GLY A 38 6.39 5.94 2.28
N ALA A 39 6.29 4.61 2.18
CA ALA A 39 6.65 3.66 3.23
C ALA A 39 7.56 2.52 2.72
N PRO A 40 8.31 1.83 3.61
CA PRO A 40 9.15 0.69 3.23
C PRO A 40 8.38 -0.51 2.68
N SER A 41 7.11 -0.66 3.06
CA SER A 41 6.17 -1.66 2.57
C SER A 41 4.74 -1.19 2.86
N VAL A 42 3.74 -1.85 2.29
CA VAL A 42 2.33 -1.53 2.51
C VAL A 42 1.54 -2.80 2.75
N ALA A 43 0.80 -2.85 3.85
CA ALA A 43 -0.16 -3.92 4.11
C ALA A 43 -1.47 -3.63 3.38
N TRP A 44 -1.92 -4.58 2.54
CA TRP A 44 -3.15 -4.53 1.77
C TRP A 44 -4.07 -5.66 2.18
N ALA A 45 -5.36 -5.36 2.33
CA ALA A 45 -6.43 -6.35 2.44
C ALA A 45 -7.28 -6.32 1.16
N VAL A 46 -7.37 -7.45 0.46
CA VAL A 46 -8.18 -7.59 -0.76
C VAL A 46 -9.62 -7.87 -0.35
N ILE A 47 -10.53 -6.95 -0.65
CA ILE A 47 -11.95 -7.04 -0.32
C ILE A 47 -12.76 -7.24 -1.61
N PRO A 48 -13.79 -8.10 -1.64
CA PRO A 48 -14.76 -8.10 -2.73
C PRO A 48 -15.37 -6.70 -2.92
N ALA A 49 -15.49 -6.22 -4.16
CA ALA A 49 -15.90 -4.84 -4.44
C ALA A 49 -17.27 -4.50 -3.83
N GLU A 50 -18.21 -5.45 -3.79
CA GLU A 50 -19.52 -5.32 -3.17
C GLU A 50 -19.46 -5.20 -1.63
N GLY A 51 -18.36 -5.61 -1.03
CA GLY A 51 -18.11 -5.58 0.41
C GLY A 51 -17.48 -4.28 0.90
N PHE A 52 -17.20 -3.30 0.04
CA PHE A 52 -16.54 -2.05 0.41
C PHE A 52 -17.38 -0.84 0.00
N ALA A 53 -17.46 0.17 0.87
CA ALA A 53 -18.06 1.46 0.53
C ALA A 53 -17.41 2.61 1.28
N PHE A 54 -17.19 3.74 0.59
CA PHE A 54 -16.94 5.02 1.25
C PHE A 54 -18.24 5.51 1.90
N THR A 55 -18.18 5.85 3.19
CA THR A 55 -19.34 6.23 4.01
C THR A 55 -19.38 7.73 4.29
N ALA A 56 -18.24 8.42 4.24
CA ALA A 56 -18.16 9.88 4.34
C ALA A 56 -16.92 10.41 3.61
N GLY A 57 -17.02 11.61 3.05
CA GLY A 57 -15.96 12.24 2.29
C GLY A 57 -15.67 11.57 0.95
N GLY A 58 -15.30 12.37 -0.06
CA GLY A 58 -14.83 11.87 -1.34
C GLY A 58 -13.31 11.76 -1.34
N PRO A 59 -12.70 10.58 -1.52
CA PRO A 59 -11.26 10.50 -1.74
C PRO A 59 -10.90 11.08 -3.12
N ALA A 60 -9.66 11.57 -3.24
CA ALA A 60 -9.08 11.84 -4.54
C ALA A 60 -8.72 10.51 -5.22
N ARG A 61 -9.01 10.41 -6.51
CA ARG A 61 -8.69 9.26 -7.36
C ARG A 61 -7.48 9.58 -8.21
N PHE A 62 -6.59 8.60 -8.37
CA PHE A 62 -5.37 8.72 -9.15
C PHE A 62 -5.19 7.45 -9.99
N ALA A 63 -5.31 7.58 -11.30
CA ALA A 63 -5.01 6.50 -12.24
C ALA A 63 -3.49 6.30 -12.33
N SER A 64 -2.95 5.34 -11.57
CA SER A 64 -1.50 5.16 -11.48
C SER A 64 -0.89 4.44 -12.68
N SER A 65 -1.71 3.66 -13.41
CA SER A 65 -1.37 2.99 -14.67
C SER A 65 -2.67 2.57 -15.37
N PRO A 66 -2.63 2.17 -16.66
CA PRO A 66 -3.84 1.71 -17.35
C PRO A 66 -4.55 0.61 -16.58
N GLY A 67 -5.86 0.78 -16.34
CA GLY A 67 -6.68 -0.18 -15.58
C GLY A 67 -6.43 -0.21 -14.07
N VAL A 68 -5.60 0.68 -13.53
CA VAL A 68 -5.27 0.74 -12.11
C VAL A 68 -5.61 2.10 -11.52
N GLU A 69 -6.48 2.10 -10.52
CA GLU A 69 -6.85 3.28 -9.76
C GLU A 69 -6.37 3.17 -8.32
N ARG A 70 -5.87 4.29 -7.77
CA ARG A 70 -5.56 4.44 -6.35
C ARG A 70 -6.38 5.57 -5.77
N THR A 71 -6.75 5.44 -4.50
CA THR A 71 -7.42 6.52 -3.77
C THR A 71 -6.59 7.01 -2.59
N HIS A 72 -6.70 8.31 -2.32
CA HIS A 72 -6.06 8.94 -1.17
C HIS A 72 -6.90 10.12 -0.66
N CYS A 73 -6.68 10.52 0.58
CA CYS A 73 -7.29 11.74 1.09
C CYS A 73 -6.61 12.98 0.51
N ALA A 74 -7.37 13.82 -0.21
CA ALA A 74 -6.85 15.07 -0.78
C ALA A 74 -6.29 16.04 0.27
N ARG A 75 -6.72 15.94 1.53
CA ARG A 75 -6.29 16.83 2.61
C ARG A 75 -5.03 16.38 3.34
N CYS A 76 -4.93 15.10 3.67
CA CYS A 76 -3.84 14.58 4.51
C CYS A 76 -2.94 13.55 3.81
N GLY A 77 -3.24 13.19 2.57
CA GLY A 77 -2.42 12.28 1.77
C GLY A 77 -2.51 10.80 2.14
N THR A 78 -3.27 10.41 3.18
CA THR A 78 -3.44 8.98 3.53
C THR A 78 -3.89 8.18 2.32
N SER A 79 -3.09 7.18 1.93
CA SER A 79 -3.46 6.20 0.91
C SER A 79 -4.52 5.26 1.48
N LEU A 80 -5.61 5.07 0.73
CA LEU A 80 -6.80 4.35 1.19
C LEU A 80 -7.00 3.06 0.41
N THR A 81 -7.07 3.16 -0.93
CA THR A 81 -7.32 1.98 -1.76
C THR A 81 -6.42 1.89 -2.99
N PHE A 82 -6.31 0.68 -3.50
CA PHE A 82 -5.76 0.32 -4.80
C PHE A 82 -6.74 -0.63 -5.49
N GLN A 83 -6.93 -0.48 -6.78
CA GLN A 83 -7.85 -1.32 -7.55
C GLN A 83 -7.27 -1.55 -8.95
N SER A 84 -7.05 -2.81 -9.29
CA SER A 84 -6.60 -3.25 -10.63
C SER A 84 -7.58 -4.22 -11.31
N ALA A 85 -8.66 -4.58 -10.63
CA ALA A 85 -9.71 -5.47 -11.11
C ALA A 85 -11.08 -4.90 -10.71
N THR A 86 -12.14 -5.28 -11.43
CA THR A 86 -13.49 -4.74 -11.20
C THR A 86 -14.23 -5.38 -10.04
N ASP A 87 -13.83 -6.58 -9.64
CA ASP A 87 -14.50 -7.42 -8.63
C ASP A 87 -13.89 -7.30 -7.23
N SER A 88 -12.78 -6.58 -7.08
CA SER A 88 -12.03 -6.49 -5.84
C SER A 88 -11.42 -5.11 -5.65
N ILE A 89 -11.18 -4.76 -4.40
CA ILE A 89 -10.52 -3.54 -3.98
C ILE A 89 -9.56 -3.82 -2.83
N ASP A 90 -8.32 -3.39 -2.98
CA ASP A 90 -7.30 -3.48 -1.94
C ASP A 90 -7.42 -2.27 -1.03
N VAL A 91 -7.57 -2.49 0.27
CA VAL A 91 -7.62 -1.44 1.29
C VAL A 91 -6.32 -1.43 2.09
N THR A 92 -5.75 -0.26 2.35
CA THR A 92 -4.58 -0.17 3.22
C THR A 92 -4.97 -0.55 4.64
N VAL A 93 -4.38 -1.62 5.19
CA VAL A 93 -4.71 -2.13 6.54
C VAL A 93 -4.48 -1.05 7.60
N ALA A 94 -3.42 -0.26 7.45
CA ALA A 94 -3.07 0.82 8.37
C ALA A 94 -4.07 2.01 8.37
N SER A 95 -5.05 2.03 7.45
CA SER A 95 -6.12 3.04 7.46
C SER A 95 -7.39 2.56 8.18
N LEU A 96 -7.43 1.33 8.67
CA LEU A 96 -8.51 0.84 9.53
C LEU A 96 -8.47 1.56 10.88
N ASP A 97 -9.63 1.68 11.51
CA ASP A 97 -9.69 2.19 12.88
C ASP A 97 -9.04 1.22 13.88
N ASP A 98 -9.13 -0.08 13.59
CA ASP A 98 -8.40 -1.16 14.26
C ASP A 98 -7.57 -1.95 13.22
N PRO A 99 -6.30 -1.57 12.99
CA PRO A 99 -5.43 -2.26 12.03
C PRO A 99 -5.12 -3.72 12.41
N GLU A 100 -5.18 -4.06 13.71
CA GLU A 100 -4.89 -5.43 14.19
C GLU A 100 -6.02 -6.41 13.87
N ALA A 101 -7.21 -5.91 13.52
CA ALA A 101 -8.35 -6.73 13.10
C ALA A 101 -8.05 -7.55 11.84
N LEU A 102 -7.10 -7.10 11.00
CA LEU A 102 -6.66 -7.81 9.80
C LEU A 102 -5.15 -8.06 9.84
N THR A 103 -4.75 -9.23 10.32
CA THR A 103 -3.34 -9.63 10.37
C THR A 103 -2.86 -10.12 8.99
N PRO A 104 -1.81 -9.53 8.40
CA PRO A 104 -1.19 -10.08 7.20
C PRO A 104 -0.55 -11.44 7.48
N ASP A 105 -0.74 -12.41 6.59
CA ASP A 105 -0.21 -13.77 6.74
C ASP A 105 0.95 -14.11 5.78
N HIS A 106 1.20 -13.25 4.78
CA HIS A 106 2.32 -13.39 3.86
C HIS A 106 2.85 -12.05 3.34
N GLU A 107 4.04 -12.09 2.75
CA GLU A 107 4.70 -10.95 2.14
C GLU A 107 4.98 -11.21 0.65
N ILE A 108 4.72 -10.21 -0.18
CA ILE A 108 4.90 -10.28 -1.64
C ILE A 108 5.92 -9.25 -2.11
N TRP A 109 6.54 -9.51 -3.27
CA TRP A 109 7.60 -8.67 -3.83
C TRP A 109 8.82 -8.46 -2.92
N LEU A 110 9.10 -9.43 -2.04
CA LEU A 110 10.21 -9.37 -1.08
C LEU A 110 11.55 -8.97 -1.70
N ALA A 111 11.85 -9.42 -2.91
CA ALA A 111 13.09 -9.06 -3.62
C ALA A 111 13.24 -7.55 -3.88
N ALA A 112 12.15 -6.79 -3.89
CA ALA A 112 12.13 -5.34 -4.08
C ALA A 112 12.16 -4.55 -2.76
N SER A 113 12.25 -5.23 -1.62
CA SER A 113 12.26 -4.61 -0.29
C SER A 113 13.55 -3.82 -0.03
N PRO A 114 13.47 -2.55 0.43
CA PRO A 114 14.66 -1.74 0.65
C PRO A 114 15.54 -2.31 1.77
N GLY A 115 16.85 -2.35 1.53
CA GLY A 115 17.81 -2.91 2.47
C GLY A 115 17.93 -4.44 2.44
N ARG A 116 17.08 -5.14 1.68
CA ARG A 116 17.30 -6.54 1.36
C ARG A 116 18.52 -6.64 0.43
N ARG A 117 19.66 -6.97 1.03
CA ARG A 117 20.78 -7.54 0.27
C ARG A 117 20.28 -8.87 -0.29
N SER A 118 20.29 -9.04 -1.61
CA SER A 118 20.32 -10.37 -2.19
C SER A 118 21.51 -11.06 -1.52
N THR A 119 21.22 -11.98 -0.62
CA THR A 119 22.27 -12.77 0.01
C THR A 119 22.47 -13.93 -0.95
N PRO A 120 23.55 -14.02 -1.74
CA PRO A 120 24.03 -15.35 -2.09
C PRO A 120 24.41 -15.97 -0.74
N ALA A 121 23.98 -17.22 -0.49
CA ALA A 121 24.18 -17.88 0.78
C ALA A 121 25.58 -17.61 1.37
N GLY A 122 25.61 -16.97 2.55
CA GLY A 122 26.84 -16.71 3.29
C GLY A 122 27.60 -15.44 2.91
N ARG A 123 27.52 -14.44 3.81
CA ARG A 123 28.65 -13.80 4.52
C ARG A 123 28.31 -12.33 4.77
N ALA A 124 28.03 -12.00 6.03
CA ALA A 124 27.95 -10.61 6.47
C ALA A 124 29.37 -10.03 6.55
N THR A 125 29.53 -8.76 6.14
CA THR A 125 30.67 -7.94 6.52
C THR A 125 30.22 -6.51 6.85
N PRO A 126 30.97 -5.80 7.71
CA PRO A 126 30.49 -4.68 8.50
C PRO A 126 30.54 -3.34 7.76
N ARG A 127 29.75 -2.40 8.27
CA ARG A 127 29.58 -1.03 7.77
C ARG A 127 30.86 -0.22 7.96
N ALA A 128 31.30 0.53 6.95
CA ALA A 128 32.29 1.59 7.11
C ALA A 128 32.01 2.76 6.14
N GLY A 129 32.12 3.99 6.66
CA GLY A 129 32.40 5.21 5.88
C GLY A 129 31.19 6.04 5.45
N SER A 130 30.96 7.16 6.15
CA SER A 130 30.04 8.24 5.79
C SER A 130 30.74 9.30 4.94
N GLY A 131 30.21 9.55 3.73
CA GLY A 131 30.40 10.80 2.98
C GLY A 131 29.02 11.31 2.54
N PRO A 132 28.82 12.63 2.32
CA PRO A 132 27.53 13.15 1.90
C PRO A 132 27.16 12.58 0.53
N ALA A 133 25.98 11.97 0.44
CA ALA A 133 25.47 11.43 -0.81
C ALA A 133 25.26 12.60 -1.80
N PRO A 134 25.65 12.46 -3.08
CA PRO A 134 25.32 13.46 -4.09
C PRO A 134 23.80 13.57 -4.23
N GLU A 135 23.34 14.79 -4.51
CA GLU A 135 21.94 15.12 -4.73
C GLU A 135 21.36 14.24 -5.85
N PRO A 136 20.24 13.52 -5.63
CA PRO A 136 19.70 12.62 -6.64
C PRO A 136 19.13 13.44 -7.81
N GLN A 137 19.85 13.43 -8.92
CA GLN A 137 19.34 13.85 -10.21
C GLN A 137 18.24 12.86 -10.62
N PHE A 138 17.00 13.32 -10.65
CA PHE A 138 15.87 12.54 -11.14
C PHE A 138 16.00 12.38 -12.67
N PRO A 139 16.25 11.17 -13.21
CA PRO A 139 16.18 10.98 -14.63
C PRO A 139 14.72 11.08 -15.09
N ASP A 140 14.57 11.61 -16.30
CA ASP A 140 13.31 11.77 -17.01
C ASP A 140 12.48 10.48 -17.03
N ALA A 141 11.17 10.65 -17.08
CA ALA A 141 10.12 9.69 -16.75
C ALA A 141 10.17 8.35 -17.53
N ALA A 142 11.07 7.45 -17.15
CA ALA A 142 10.91 6.03 -17.41
C ALA A 142 9.91 5.47 -16.40
N LEU A 143 8.66 5.25 -16.85
CA LEU A 143 7.60 4.63 -16.07
C LEU A 143 8.14 3.39 -15.32
N PRO A 144 7.96 3.31 -13.99
CA PRO A 144 8.41 2.13 -13.25
C PRO A 144 7.68 0.89 -13.79
N ARG A 145 8.42 -0.23 -13.81
CA ARG A 145 7.93 -1.55 -14.23
C ARG A 145 6.51 -1.78 -13.67
N PRO A 146 5.55 -2.22 -14.49
CA PRO A 146 4.21 -2.50 -14.00
C PRO A 146 4.28 -3.55 -12.88
N CYS A 147 3.26 -3.52 -12.03
CA CYS A 147 2.98 -4.61 -11.10
C CYS A 147 2.73 -5.91 -11.89
#